data_AF-A0A815C2J9-F1
#
_entry.id   AF-A0A815C2J9-F1
#
_cell.length_a   1.000
_cell.length_b   1.000
_cell.length_c   1.000
_cell.angle_alpha   90.00
_cell.angle_beta   90.00
_cell.angle_gamma   90.00
#
_symmetry.space_group_name_H-M   'P 1'
#
loop_
_entity.id
_entity.type
_entity.pdbx_description
1 polymer ?
#
loop_
_entity_poly.entity_id
_entity_poly.type
_entity_poly.pdbx_seq_one_letter_code
_entity_poly.pdbx_strand_id
1 'polypeptide(L)'
;MEKEISELLQQIRQVENEHNQLVDEYFQMKDNVKQALTNLNNEPSSNHLNAYNYYLNLSESIMSNIRVKRLLLTNLMCDLHKHGIFLNDEDEDEHETSSSSIDEGIDEQSLSLLDLSSKLSSLNNSENNNNNQNEDIF
;
A
#
# COMPACT_ATOMS: atom_id res chain seq x y z
N MET A 1 -4.65 -33.49 20.23
CA MET A 1 -5.45 -32.33 20.67
C MET A 1 -4.61 -31.26 21.35
N GLU A 2 -4.16 -31.40 22.61
CA GLU A 2 -3.40 -30.32 23.30
C GLU A 2 -2.11 -29.89 22.57
N LYS A 3 -1.37 -30.86 22.01
CA LYS A 3 -0.18 -30.60 21.20
C LYS A 3 -0.50 -29.87 19.88
N GLU A 4 -1.56 -30.27 19.20
CA GLU A 4 -1.99 -29.68 17.91
C GLU A 4 -2.47 -28.24 18.08
N ILE A 5 -3.22 -27.97 19.16
CA ILE A 5 -3.64 -26.62 19.56
C ILE A 5 -2.42 -25.73 19.83
N SER A 6 -1.44 -26.25 20.56
CA SER A 6 -0.21 -25.50 20.88
C SER A 6 0.59 -25.15 19.61
N GLU A 7 0.67 -26.08 18.67
CA GLU A 7 1.29 -25.86 17.36
C GLU A 7 0.53 -24.82 16.52
N LEU A 8 -0.81 -24.86 16.51
CA LEU A 8 -1.65 -23.85 15.82
C LEU A 8 -1.46 -22.45 16.42
N LEU A 9 -1.47 -22.31 17.75
CA LEU A 9 -1.23 -21.01 18.42
C LEU A 9 0.18 -20.48 18.17
N GLN A 10 1.18 -21.36 18.02
CA GLN A 10 2.53 -20.96 17.64
C GLN A 10 2.57 -20.45 16.19
N GLN A 11 1.90 -21.14 15.26
CA GLN A 11 1.80 -20.72 13.86
C GLN A 11 1.09 -19.38 13.72
N ILE A 12 0.00 -19.15 14.45
CA ILE A 12 -0.73 -17.89 14.45
C ILE A 12 0.19 -16.74 14.86
N ARG A 13 0.84 -16.85 16.02
CA ARG A 13 1.78 -15.81 16.49
C ARG A 13 2.90 -15.53 15.50
N GLN A 14 3.43 -16.56 14.85
CA GLN A 14 4.46 -16.38 13.83
C GLN A 14 3.92 -15.60 12.63
N VAL A 15 2.76 -15.98 12.10
CA VAL A 15 2.16 -15.32 10.94
C VAL A 15 1.70 -13.89 11.28
N GLU A 16 1.25 -13.63 12.51
CA GLU A 16 0.91 -12.28 13.00
C GLU A 16 2.15 -11.38 13.03
N ASN A 17 3.26 -11.89 13.57
CA ASN A 17 4.52 -11.15 13.59
C ASN A 17 5.01 -10.83 12.16
N GLU A 18 4.98 -11.80 11.26
CA GLU A 18 5.34 -11.59 9.85
C GLU A 18 4.39 -10.60 9.15
N HIS A 19 3.09 -10.65 9.46
CA HIS A 19 2.10 -9.72 8.94
C HIS A 19 2.40 -8.28 9.39
N ASN A 20 2.65 -8.09 10.69
CA ASN A 20 2.93 -6.77 11.25
C ASN A 20 4.23 -6.17 10.69
N GLN A 21 5.28 -6.98 10.53
CA GLN A 21 6.52 -6.55 9.88
C GLN A 21 6.29 -6.05 8.45
N LEU A 22 5.49 -6.79 7.67
CA LEU A 22 5.15 -6.38 6.30
C LEU A 22 4.32 -5.09 6.28
N VAL A 23 3.42 -4.89 7.26
CA VAL A 23 2.65 -3.66 7.40
C VAL A 23 3.57 -2.46 7.68
N ASP A 24 4.55 -2.61 8.58
CA ASP A 24 5.55 -1.58 8.85
C ASP A 24 6.39 -1.26 7.61
N GLU A 25 6.86 -2.28 6.89
CA GLU A 25 7.58 -2.13 5.62
C GLU A 25 6.74 -1.41 4.56
N TYR A 26 5.44 -1.72 4.48
CA TYR A 26 4.52 -1.07 3.55
C TYR A 26 4.38 0.43 3.84
N PHE A 27 4.26 0.83 5.10
CA PHE A 27 4.19 2.23 5.47
C PHE A 27 5.48 2.98 5.11
N GLN A 28 6.64 2.39 5.40
CA GLN A 28 7.92 2.95 4.98
C GLN A 28 8.00 3.08 3.45
N MET A 29 7.52 2.07 2.71
CA MET A 29 7.54 2.09 1.25
C MET A 29 6.59 3.16 0.69
N LYS A 30 5.43 3.36 1.31
CA LYS A 30 4.47 4.40 0.95
C LYS A 30 5.09 5.80 1.07
N ASP A 31 5.89 6.03 2.10
CA ASP A 31 6.63 7.29 2.27
C ASP A 31 7.68 7.48 1.16
N ASN A 32 8.40 6.42 0.79
CA ASN A 32 9.35 6.46 -0.33
C ASN A 32 8.65 6.77 -1.66
N VAL A 33 7.47 6.19 -1.92
CA VAL A 33 6.64 6.51 -3.10
C VAL A 33 6.27 7.99 -3.10
N LYS A 34 5.83 8.53 -1.97
CA LYS A 34 5.46 9.94 -1.83
C LYS A 34 6.65 10.88 -2.08
N GLN A 35 7.82 10.54 -1.56
CA GLN A 35 9.04 11.30 -1.79
C GLN A 35 9.47 11.24 -3.27
N ALA A 36 9.46 10.06 -3.87
CA ALA A 36 9.81 9.89 -5.28
C ALA A 36 8.87 10.65 -6.21
N LEU A 37 7.56 10.65 -5.91
CA LEU A 37 6.57 11.45 -6.62
C LEU A 37 6.83 12.96 -6.47
N THR A 38 7.22 13.40 -5.27
CA THR A 38 7.57 14.80 -5.02
C THR A 38 8.78 15.22 -5.85
N ASN A 39 9.82 14.39 -5.91
CA ASN A 39 11.01 14.66 -6.72
C ASN A 39 10.68 14.69 -8.21
N LEU A 40 9.84 13.77 -8.69
CA LEU A 40 9.38 13.74 -10.09
C LEU A 40 8.58 15.00 -10.46
N ASN A 41 7.73 15.48 -9.56
CA ASN A 41 6.93 16.69 -9.78
C ASN A 41 7.78 17.97 -9.78
N ASN A 42 8.80 18.04 -8.92
CA ASN A 42 9.70 19.20 -8.82
C ASN A 42 10.69 19.24 -9.98
N GLU A 43 11.23 18.08 -10.38
CA GLU A 43 12.22 17.96 -11.44
C GLU A 43 11.90 16.72 -12.30
N PRO A 44 11.09 16.88 -13.36
CA PRO A 44 10.73 15.75 -14.22
C PRO A 44 11.96 15.18 -14.92
N SER A 45 12.36 13.96 -14.55
CA SER A 45 13.47 13.24 -15.18
C SER A 45 13.17 11.75 -15.30
N SER A 46 13.78 11.09 -16.27
CA SER A 46 13.65 9.62 -16.42
C SER A 46 14.11 8.88 -15.16
N ASN A 47 15.13 9.41 -14.46
CA ASN A 47 15.62 8.82 -13.21
C ASN A 47 14.56 8.91 -12.09
N HIS A 48 13.88 10.05 -11.95
CA HIS A 48 12.81 10.21 -10.95
C HIS A 48 11.59 9.37 -11.29
N LEU A 49 11.25 9.22 -12.58
CA LEU A 49 10.17 8.34 -13.03
C LEU A 49 10.49 6.87 -12.72
N ASN A 50 11.72 6.44 -12.98
CA ASN A 50 12.17 5.08 -12.68
C ASN A 50 12.15 4.81 -11.17
N ALA A 51 12.59 5.76 -10.34
CA ALA A 51 12.54 5.65 -8.89
C ALA A 51 11.10 5.55 -8.38
N TYR A 52 10.19 6.40 -8.88
CA TYR A 52 8.77 6.35 -8.54
C TYR A 52 8.16 4.98 -8.89
N ASN A 53 8.37 4.51 -10.12
CA ASN A 53 7.87 3.21 -10.56
C ASN A 53 8.45 2.05 -9.73
N TYR A 54 9.74 2.13 -9.38
CA TYR A 54 10.39 1.13 -8.53
C TYR A 54 9.72 1.03 -7.15
N TYR A 55 9.55 2.15 -6.44
CA TYR A 55 8.93 2.15 -5.12
C TYR A 55 7.45 1.80 -5.18
N LEU A 56 6.74 2.21 -6.24
CA LEU A 56 5.33 1.86 -6.44
C LEU A 56 5.18 0.34 -6.56
N ASN A 57 5.93 -0.29 -7.48
CA ASN A 57 5.90 -1.73 -7.67
C ASN A 57 6.27 -2.50 -6.39
N LEU A 58 7.26 -2.01 -5.65
CA LEU A 58 7.67 -2.63 -4.39
C LEU A 58 6.57 -2.52 -3.33
N SER A 59 5.90 -1.36 -3.23
CA SER A 59 4.77 -1.18 -2.30
C SER A 59 3.59 -2.11 -2.62
N GLU A 60 3.28 -2.30 -3.91
CA GLU A 60 2.23 -3.22 -4.36
C GLU A 60 2.58 -4.68 -4.05
N SER A 61 3.85 -5.06 -4.22
CA SER A 61 4.34 -6.39 -3.85
C SER A 61 4.20 -6.66 -2.35
N ILE A 62 4.57 -5.70 -1.51
CA ILE A 62 4.42 -5.83 -0.04
C ILE A 62 2.93 -5.94 0.32
N MET A 63 2.06 -5.10 -0.27
CA MET A 63 0.62 -5.15 -0.05
C MET A 63 0.00 -6.50 -0.45
N SER A 64 0.50 -7.12 -1.52
CA SER A 64 0.10 -8.47 -1.91
C SER A 64 0.47 -9.50 -0.82
N ASN A 65 1.68 -9.44 -0.29
CA ASN A 65 2.12 -10.33 0.79
C ASN A 65 1.30 -10.13 2.08
N ILE A 66 0.99 -8.88 2.45
CA ILE A 66 0.11 -8.57 3.59
C ILE A 66 -1.24 -9.28 3.44
N ARG A 67 -1.85 -9.23 2.25
CA ARG A 67 -3.13 -9.90 1.96
C ARG A 67 -3.03 -11.42 2.11
N VAL A 68 -1.95 -12.03 1.61
CA VAL A 68 -1.71 -13.47 1.76
C VAL A 68 -1.58 -13.86 3.23
N LYS A 69 -0.81 -13.09 4.02
CA LYS A 69 -0.65 -13.35 5.45
C LYS A 69 -1.95 -13.19 6.23
N ARG A 70 -2.74 -12.17 5.92
CA ARG A 70 -4.07 -11.99 6.52
C ARG A 70 -4.99 -13.18 6.23
N LEU A 71 -5.00 -13.69 5.00
CA LEU A 71 -5.78 -14.88 4.65
C LEU A 71 -5.29 -16.12 5.41
N LEU A 72 -3.97 -16.29 5.54
CA LEU A 72 -3.40 -17.39 6.31
C LEU A 72 -3.80 -17.31 7.79
N LEU A 73 -3.79 -16.13 8.40
CA LEU A 73 -4.28 -15.92 9.76
C LEU A 73 -5.74 -16.32 9.89
N THR A 74 -6.61 -15.86 8.98
CA THR A 74 -8.02 -16.24 8.98
C THR A 74 -8.21 -17.76 8.92
N ASN A 75 -7.44 -18.46 8.07
CA ASN A 75 -7.51 -19.92 7.98
C ASN A 75 -7.07 -20.60 9.29
N LEU A 76 -5.97 -20.15 9.89
CA LEU A 76 -5.46 -20.70 11.15
C LEU A 76 -6.43 -20.46 12.32
N MET A 77 -7.05 -19.27 12.37
CA MET A 77 -8.10 -18.96 13.35
C MET A 77 -9.33 -19.85 13.15
N CYS A 78 -9.75 -20.08 11.89
CA CYS A 78 -10.82 -21.04 11.60
C CYS A 78 -10.47 -22.46 12.05
N ASP A 79 -9.21 -22.88 11.92
CA ASP A 79 -8.77 -24.20 12.40
C ASP A 79 -8.79 -24.29 13.93
N LEU A 80 -8.39 -23.23 14.65
CA LEU A 80 -8.60 -23.14 16.10
C LEU A 80 -10.08 -23.24 16.48
N HIS A 81 -10.96 -22.54 15.76
CA HIS A 81 -12.40 -22.59 16.01
C HIS A 81 -12.98 -24.00 15.82
N LYS A 82 -12.48 -24.78 14.84
CA LYS A 82 -12.87 -26.20 14.66
C LYS A 82 -12.46 -27.07 15.85
N HIS A 83 -11.42 -26.68 16.59
CA HIS A 83 -11.00 -27.34 17.83
C HIS A 83 -11.78 -26.86 19.06
N GLY A 84 -12.79 -25.99 18.89
CA GLY A 84 -13.62 -25.47 19.99
C GLY A 84 -12.93 -24.38 20.81
N ILE A 85 -11.82 -23.83 20.31
CA ILE A 85 -11.13 -22.70 20.92
C ILE A 85 -11.64 -21.43 20.27
N PHE A 86 -12.24 -20.58 21.09
CA PHE A 86 -12.60 -19.22 20.74
C PHE A 86 -11.58 -18.33 21.45
N LEU A 87 -10.80 -17.58 20.68
CA LEU A 87 -10.05 -16.48 21.27
C LEU A 87 -11.11 -15.45 21.64
N ASN A 88 -11.34 -15.27 22.94
CA ASN A 88 -12.28 -14.24 23.41
C ASN A 88 -11.77 -12.88 22.91
N ASP A 89 -12.66 -12.12 22.27
CA ASP A 89 -12.52 -10.67 22.26
C ASP A 89 -12.73 -10.24 23.72
N GLU A 90 -11.66 -10.19 24.52
CA GLU A 90 -11.69 -9.66 25.89
C GLU A 90 -11.90 -8.13 25.89
N ASP A 91 -12.83 -7.61 25.08
CA ASP A 91 -13.15 -6.18 24.95
C ASP A 91 -14.63 -5.94 24.51
N GLU A 92 -15.57 -6.87 24.73
CA GLU A 92 -17.01 -6.60 24.51
C GLU A 92 -17.83 -6.71 25.81
N ASP A 93 -17.44 -5.97 26.85
CA ASP A 93 -18.36 -5.62 27.94
C ASP A 93 -17.81 -4.42 28.73
N GLU A 94 -17.65 -3.24 28.11
CA GLU A 94 -17.62 -1.96 28.84
C GLU A 94 -17.90 -0.76 27.90
N HIS A 95 -19.18 -0.37 27.86
CA HIS A 95 -19.66 1.02 27.86
C HIS A 95 -19.18 2.07 26.83
N GLU A 96 -20.23 2.63 26.20
CA GLU A 96 -20.37 3.97 25.61
C GLU A 96 -19.94 4.21 24.15
N THR A 97 -20.95 4.03 23.30
CA THR A 97 -21.22 4.91 22.15
C THR A 97 -21.09 6.38 22.56
N SER A 98 -19.91 6.97 22.40
CA SER A 98 -19.76 8.41 22.33
C SER A 98 -19.64 8.80 20.85
N SER A 99 -20.75 9.32 20.32
CA SER A 99 -20.81 10.04 19.05
C SER A 99 -19.86 11.25 19.12
N SER A 100 -18.67 11.13 18.55
CA SER A 100 -17.89 12.29 18.11
C SER A 100 -18.21 12.56 16.65
N SER A 101 -19.05 13.58 16.44
CA SER A 101 -19.20 14.24 15.14
C SER A 101 -17.85 14.85 14.77
N ILE A 102 -17.09 14.16 13.91
CA ILE A 102 -15.95 14.76 13.22
C ILE A 102 -16.51 15.62 12.10
N ASP A 103 -16.82 16.86 12.48
CA ASP A 103 -16.84 18.02 11.60
C ASP A 103 -15.38 18.44 11.38
N GLU A 104 -14.73 17.82 10.39
CA GLU A 104 -13.53 18.38 9.77
C GLU A 104 -13.84 18.60 8.30
N GLY A 105 -13.99 19.88 7.95
CA GLY A 105 -14.09 20.35 6.58
C GLY A 105 -12.94 19.78 5.75
N ILE A 106 -13.29 18.91 4.81
CA ILE A 106 -12.48 18.73 3.61
C ILE A 106 -12.59 20.04 2.85
N ASP A 107 -11.62 20.92 3.08
CA ASP A 107 -11.44 22.15 2.31
C ASP A 107 -11.38 21.77 0.83
N GLU A 108 -12.15 22.51 0.03
CA GLU A 108 -12.47 22.25 -1.37
C GLU A 108 -11.25 22.47 -2.27
N GLN A 109 -10.23 21.61 -2.18
CA GLN A 109 -9.23 21.42 -3.22
C GLN A 109 -8.96 19.93 -3.40
N SER A 110 -10.02 19.21 -3.77
CA SER A 110 -9.90 17.86 -4.33
C SER A 110 -9.09 17.96 -5.63
N LEU A 111 -7.78 17.67 -5.56
CA LEU A 111 -6.90 17.53 -6.72
C LEU A 111 -7.42 16.38 -7.59
N SER A 112 -8.18 16.72 -8.62
CA SER A 112 -8.72 15.77 -9.57
C SER A 112 -7.57 15.14 -10.36
N LEU A 113 -7.41 13.82 -10.24
CA LEU A 113 -6.50 13.01 -11.07
C LEU A 113 -6.77 13.19 -12.58
N LEU A 114 -7.94 13.71 -12.98
CA LEU A 114 -8.21 14.06 -14.38
C LEU A 114 -7.40 15.27 -14.88
N ASP A 115 -7.00 16.22 -14.02
CA ASP A 115 -6.26 17.41 -14.45
C ASP A 115 -4.79 17.14 -14.77
N LEU A 116 -4.26 15.99 -14.35
CA LEU A 116 -2.90 15.53 -14.68
C LEU A 116 -2.84 14.80 -16.04
N SER A 117 -3.91 14.11 -16.43
CA SER A 117 -3.96 13.37 -17.70
C SER A 117 -3.93 14.29 -18.92
N SER A 118 -4.54 15.49 -18.82
CA SER A 118 -4.54 16.51 -19.87
C SER A 118 -3.16 17.17 -20.07
N LYS A 119 -2.39 17.37 -18.99
CA LYS A 119 -1.02 17.89 -19.07
C LYS A 119 -0.04 16.87 -19.65
N LEU A 120 -0.19 15.58 -19.35
CA LEU A 120 0.64 14.51 -19.91
C LEU A 120 0.39 14.31 -21.42
N SER A 121 -0.86 14.42 -21.89
CA SER A 121 -1.17 14.37 -23.33
C SER A 121 -0.56 15.54 -24.11
N SER A 122 -0.38 16.69 -23.46
CA SER A 122 0.26 17.87 -24.06
C SER A 122 1.76 17.66 -24.29
N LEU A 123 2.43 16.93 -23.40
CA LEU A 123 3.86 16.61 -23.52
C LEU A 123 4.15 15.59 -24.64
N ASN A 124 3.25 14.63 -24.85
CA ASN A 124 3.42 13.57 -25.85
C ASN A 124 3.25 14.06 -27.31
N ASN A 125 2.74 15.29 -27.52
CA ASN A 125 2.65 15.93 -28.83
C ASN A 125 3.83 16.87 -29.14
N SER A 126 4.65 17.20 -28.15
CA SER A 126 5.83 18.07 -28.32
C SER A 126 7.11 17.32 -28.72
N GLU A 127 7.18 15.99 -28.56
CA GLU A 127 8.36 15.19 -28.94
C GLU A 127 8.34 14.69 -30.40
N ASN A 128 7.25 14.88 -31.16
CA ASN A 128 7.11 14.36 -32.52
C ASN A 128 7.22 15.42 -33.64
N ASN A 129 7.71 16.62 -33.33
CA ASN A 129 7.77 17.72 -34.31
C ASN A 129 9.09 18.50 -34.37
N ASN A 130 10.21 17.84 -34.07
CA ASN A 130 11.53 18.29 -34.50
C ASN A 130 12.25 17.18 -35.27
N ASN A 131 11.72 16.87 -36.44
CA ASN A 131 12.45 16.13 -37.47
C ASN A 131 12.42 16.95 -38.77
N ASN A 132 13.28 17.94 -38.85
CA ASN A 132 13.87 18.40 -40.11
C ASN A 132 15.04 19.34 -39.81
N GLN A 133 16.16 19.13 -40.51
CA GLN A 133 17.46 19.82 -40.42
C GLN A 133 18.47 19.24 -39.42
N ASN A 134 19.03 18.07 -39.73
CA ASN A 134 20.37 18.05 -40.31
C ASN A 134 20.65 16.68 -40.95
N GLU A 135 20.76 16.73 -42.27
CA GLU A 135 21.52 15.76 -43.06
C GLU A 135 22.98 15.71 -42.59
N ASP A 136 23.60 14.57 -42.85
CA ASP A 136 25.04 14.33 -42.86
C ASP A 136 25.77 14.61 -41.55
N ILE A 137 26.27 13.55 -40.92
CA ILE A 137 27.68 13.41 -40.54
C ILE A 137 27.83 12.01 -39.91
N PHE A 138 28.79 11.27 -40.45
CA PHE A 138 29.33 10.00 -39.94
C PHE A 138 29.45 9.93 -38.42
#